data_AF-A0A6V8KVG6-F1
#
_entry.id   AF-A0A6V8KVG6-F1
#
_cell.length_a   1.000
_cell.length_b   1.000
_cell.length_c   1.000
_cell.angle_alpha   90.00
_cell.angle_beta   90.00
_cell.angle_gamma   90.00
#
_symmetry.space_group_name_H-M   'P 1'
#
loop_
_entity.id
_entity.type
_entity.pdbx_description
1 polymer ?
#
loop_
_entity_poly.entity_id
_entity_poly.type
_entity_poly.pdbx_seq_one_letter_code
_entity_poly.pdbx_strand_id
1 'polypeptide(L)'
;MLLAAPITAQPAAFDPSLPGLVRHYGDLRADLARAARRDEQARLNGQAAELYARITAMLHPGERTVATDALAALNLRAYPGGPGDLTAYVVVDVHGVSIGVRRRTRDLYVHLDTTETPDSVLAVEVNGGGETDIPIW
;
A
#
# COMPACT_ATOMS: atom_id res chain seq x y z
N MET A 1 -13.36 -49.00 -6.19
CA MET A 1 -13.47 -47.55 -5.97
C MET A 1 -12.79 -47.26 -4.64
N LEU A 2 -11.52 -46.83 -4.63
CA LEU A 2 -10.78 -46.49 -3.41
C LEU A 2 -10.81 -44.97 -3.25
N LEU A 3 -11.40 -44.48 -2.16
CA LEU A 3 -11.37 -43.07 -1.78
C LEU A 3 -9.98 -42.74 -1.20
N ALA A 4 -9.25 -41.83 -1.84
CA ALA A 4 -8.02 -41.27 -1.28
C ALA A 4 -8.38 -40.36 -0.09
N ALA A 5 -7.81 -40.63 1.08
CA ALA A 5 -7.94 -39.76 2.24
C ALA A 5 -7.25 -38.40 1.98
N PRO A 6 -7.80 -37.28 2.48
CA PRO A 6 -7.15 -35.99 2.36
C PRO A 6 -5.84 -35.99 3.17
N ILE A 7 -4.75 -35.57 2.55
CA ILE A 7 -3.49 -35.29 3.24
C ILE A 7 -3.70 -34.01 4.05
N THR A 8 -4.10 -34.16 5.31
CA THR A 8 -3.92 -33.09 6.30
C THR A 8 -2.42 -32.96 6.56
N ALA A 9 -1.80 -31.94 5.99
CA ALA A 9 -0.42 -31.57 6.35
C ALA A 9 -0.37 -31.29 7.86
N GLN A 10 0.16 -32.25 8.62
CA GLN A 10 0.35 -32.09 10.05
C GLN A 10 1.41 -31.00 10.26
N PRO A 11 1.16 -29.96 11.08
CA PRO A 11 2.17 -28.95 11.35
C PRO A 11 3.43 -29.65 11.87
N ALA A 12 4.59 -29.26 11.34
CA ALA A 12 5.86 -29.84 11.73
C ALA A 12 5.98 -29.82 13.27
N ALA A 13 6.37 -30.95 13.86
CA ALA A 13 6.54 -31.06 15.31
C ALA A 13 7.55 -30.00 15.79
N PHE A 14 7.25 -29.37 16.92
CA PHE A 14 8.14 -28.39 17.54
C PHE A 14 9.50 -29.04 17.84
N ASP A 15 10.57 -28.45 17.28
CA ASP A 15 11.96 -28.85 17.56
C ASP A 15 12.50 -28.03 18.74
N PRO A 16 12.68 -28.63 19.93
CA PRO A 16 13.17 -27.91 21.11
C PRO A 16 14.69 -27.70 21.11
N SER A 17 15.41 -28.13 20.08
CA SER A 17 16.86 -27.86 19.95
C SER A 17 17.13 -26.36 19.81
N LEU A 18 18.35 -25.91 20.14
CA LEU A 18 18.73 -24.50 19.95
C LEU A 18 18.48 -23.99 18.51
N PRO A 19 18.85 -24.72 17.43
CA PRO A 19 18.47 -24.36 16.07
C PRO A 19 16.95 -24.31 15.81
N GLY A 20 16.20 -25.25 16.40
CA GLY A 20 14.74 -25.31 16.32
C GLY A 20 14.07 -24.10 16.99
N LEU A 21 14.54 -23.73 18.18
CA LEU A 21 14.11 -22.54 18.92
C LEU A 21 14.42 -21.25 18.16
N VAL A 22 15.64 -21.09 17.63
CA VAL A 22 16.01 -19.91 16.83
C VAL A 22 15.09 -19.74 15.62
N ARG A 23 14.79 -20.85 14.92
CA ARG A 23 13.85 -20.84 13.79
C ARG A 23 12.44 -20.48 14.23
N HIS A 24 11.92 -21.17 15.25
CA HIS A 24 10.56 -20.97 15.76
C HIS A 24 10.31 -19.53 16.22
N TYR A 25 11.23 -18.95 17.00
CA TYR A 25 11.11 -17.55 17.44
C TYR A 25 11.33 -16.56 16.30
N GLY A 26 12.17 -16.89 15.31
CA GLY A 26 12.31 -16.12 14.08
C GLY A 26 11.01 -16.04 13.27
N ASP A 27 10.35 -17.19 13.09
CA ASP A 27 9.07 -17.30 12.40
C ASP A 27 7.97 -16.55 13.15
N LEU A 28 7.88 -16.73 14.48
CA LEU A 28 6.94 -16.01 15.34
C LEU A 28 7.13 -14.48 15.25
N ARG A 29 8.38 -14.01 15.27
CA ARG A 29 8.69 -12.58 15.09
C ARG A 29 8.23 -12.07 13.72
N ALA A 30 8.43 -12.86 12.67
CA ALA A 30 7.98 -12.52 11.33
C ALA A 30 6.44 -12.48 11.26
N ASP A 31 5.75 -13.41 11.89
CA ASP A 31 4.28 -13.45 11.96
C ASP A 31 3.70 -12.28 12.74
N LEU A 32 4.26 -11.95 13.91
CA LEU A 32 3.89 -10.77 14.68
C LEU A 32 4.07 -9.49 13.86
N ALA A 33 5.20 -9.36 13.14
CA ALA A 33 5.44 -8.22 12.28
C ALA A 33 4.46 -8.16 11.09
N ARG A 34 4.07 -9.31 10.53
CA ARG A 34 3.01 -9.40 9.50
C ARG A 34 1.65 -9.01 10.06
N ALA A 35 1.28 -9.47 11.26
CA ALA A 35 0.04 -9.11 11.93
C ALA A 35 -0.04 -7.61 12.21
N ALA A 36 1.00 -7.03 12.82
CA ALA A 36 1.06 -5.60 13.10
C ALA A 36 0.93 -4.73 11.83
N ARG A 37 1.56 -5.14 10.71
CA ARG A 37 1.39 -4.45 9.42
C ARG A 37 -0.04 -4.54 8.89
N ARG A 38 -0.73 -5.67 9.06
CA ARG A 38 -2.13 -5.83 8.65
C ARG A 38 -3.06 -4.97 9.51
N ASP A 39 -2.84 -4.91 10.81
CA ASP A 39 -3.64 -4.07 11.72
C ASP A 39 -3.46 -2.59 11.40
N GLU A 40 -2.23 -2.17 11.15
CA GLU A 40 -1.93 -0.79 10.74
C GLU A 40 -2.52 -0.46 9.36
N GLN A 41 -2.46 -1.40 8.41
CA GLN A 41 -3.11 -1.26 7.11
C GLN A 41 -4.64 -1.08 7.25
N ALA A 42 -5.28 -1.89 8.11
CA ALA A 42 -6.71 -1.78 8.36
C ALA A 42 -7.07 -0.42 8.99
N ARG A 43 -6.25 0.07 9.91
CA ARG A 43 -6.40 1.41 10.51
C ARG A 43 -6.30 2.51 9.45
N LEU A 44 -5.29 2.44 8.58
CA LEU A 44 -5.11 3.40 7.48
C LEU A 44 -6.27 3.38 6.49
N ASN A 45 -6.77 2.18 6.14
CA ASN A 45 -7.95 2.04 5.28
C ASN A 45 -9.19 2.68 5.93
N GLY A 46 -9.37 2.52 7.24
CA GLY A 46 -10.44 3.18 7.99
C GLY A 46 -10.33 4.71 7.94
N GLN A 47 -9.13 5.26 8.14
CA GLN A 47 -8.88 6.70 8.03
C GLN A 47 -9.14 7.25 6.63
N ALA A 48 -8.76 6.50 5.59
CA ALA A 48 -9.03 6.88 4.20
C ALA A 48 -10.55 6.90 3.92
N ALA A 49 -11.31 5.92 4.42
CA ALA A 49 -12.76 5.89 4.29
C ALA A 49 -13.44 7.05 5.04
N GLU A 50 -12.96 7.41 6.24
CA GLU A 50 -13.45 8.58 6.98
C GLU A 50 -13.16 9.89 6.24
N LEU A 51 -11.96 10.04 5.70
CA LEU A 51 -11.58 11.21 4.91
C LEU A 51 -12.48 11.34 3.68
N TYR A 52 -12.72 10.23 2.97
CA TYR A 52 -13.63 10.16 1.83
C TYR A 52 -15.04 10.63 2.24
N ALA A 53 -15.60 10.09 3.32
CA ALA A 53 -16.92 10.47 3.80
C ALA A 53 -17.02 11.96 4.15
N ARG A 54 -15.97 12.52 4.77
CA ARG A 54 -15.90 13.96 5.10
C ARG A 54 -15.88 14.83 3.86
N ILE A 55 -15.06 14.49 2.86
CA ILE A 55 -15.00 15.23 1.59
C ILE A 55 -16.37 15.16 0.91
N THR A 56 -16.98 13.98 0.83
CA THR A 56 -18.30 13.81 0.21
C THR A 56 -19.39 14.63 0.91
N ALA A 57 -19.32 14.78 2.23
CA ALA A 57 -20.25 15.60 3.00
C ALA A 57 -20.10 17.11 2.71
N MET A 58 -18.89 17.57 2.36
CA MET A 58 -18.59 18.96 2.01
C MET A 58 -19.03 19.35 0.60
N LEU A 59 -19.26 18.38 -0.29
CA LEU A 59 -19.69 18.63 -1.67
C LEU A 59 -21.14 19.13 -1.72
N HIS A 60 -21.38 20.14 -2.56
CA HIS A 60 -22.74 20.56 -2.87
C HIS A 60 -23.52 19.39 -3.49
N PRO A 61 -24.84 19.26 -3.23
CA PRO A 61 -25.62 18.12 -3.72
C PRO A 61 -25.55 17.89 -5.23
N GLY A 62 -25.38 18.96 -6.02
CA GLY A 62 -25.23 18.87 -7.48
C GLY A 62 -23.84 18.40 -7.95
N GLU A 63 -22.83 18.46 -7.10
CA GLU A 63 -21.44 18.08 -7.38
C GLU A 63 -21.08 16.71 -6.79
N ARG A 64 -21.93 16.21 -5.87
CA ARG A 64 -21.67 14.98 -5.12
C ARG A 64 -21.38 13.79 -6.01
N THR A 65 -22.16 13.54 -7.06
CA THR A 65 -21.96 12.39 -7.92
C THR A 65 -20.62 12.46 -8.64
N VAL A 66 -20.33 13.59 -9.31
CA VAL A 66 -19.09 13.76 -10.08
C VAL A 66 -17.85 13.68 -9.19
N ALA A 67 -17.85 14.32 -8.03
CA ALA A 67 -16.70 14.30 -7.14
C ALA A 67 -16.58 12.99 -6.33
N THR A 68 -17.68 12.29 -6.05
CA THR A 68 -17.63 10.93 -5.46
C THR A 68 -17.07 9.93 -6.47
N ASP A 69 -17.51 10.01 -7.73
CA ASP A 69 -16.99 9.16 -8.82
C ASP A 69 -15.50 9.45 -9.08
N ALA A 70 -15.11 10.72 -9.06
CA ALA A 70 -13.70 11.11 -9.20
C ALA A 70 -12.83 10.57 -8.06
N LEU A 71 -13.28 10.69 -6.80
CA LEU A 71 -12.54 10.16 -5.66
C LEU A 71 -12.47 8.63 -5.66
N ALA A 72 -13.53 7.96 -6.09
CA ALA A 72 -13.55 6.50 -6.25
C ALA A 72 -12.60 6.05 -7.38
N ALA A 73 -12.55 6.80 -8.50
CA ALA A 73 -11.67 6.53 -9.62
C ALA A 73 -10.18 6.66 -9.25
N LEU A 74 -9.84 7.47 -8.23
CA LEU A 74 -8.46 7.62 -7.75
C LEU A 74 -7.94 6.40 -6.96
N ASN A 75 -8.80 5.43 -6.60
CA ASN A 75 -8.44 4.19 -5.91
C ASN A 75 -7.38 4.39 -4.79
N LEU A 76 -7.67 5.32 -3.87
CA LEU A 76 -6.75 5.74 -2.81
C LEU A 76 -6.41 4.58 -1.87
N ARG A 77 -5.13 4.28 -1.72
CA ARG A 77 -4.57 3.26 -0.82
C ARG A 77 -3.51 3.87 0.07
N ALA A 78 -3.34 3.36 1.29
CA ALA A 78 -2.29 3.85 2.20
C ALA A 78 -1.62 2.68 2.92
N TYR A 79 -0.31 2.54 2.78
CA TYR A 79 0.47 1.46 3.38
C TYR A 79 1.26 1.99 4.58
N PRO A 80 1.47 1.15 5.62
CA PRO A 80 2.32 1.49 6.75
C PRO A 80 3.70 1.98 6.29
N GLY A 81 4.19 3.05 6.91
CA GLY A 81 5.58 3.48 6.73
C GLY A 81 6.56 2.44 7.29
N GLY A 82 7.72 2.32 6.65
CA GLY A 82 8.84 1.52 7.13
C GLY A 82 9.83 2.34 7.99
N PRO A 83 10.89 1.69 8.50
CA PRO A 83 11.96 2.41 9.19
C PRO A 83 12.54 3.54 8.34
N GLY A 84 12.57 4.75 8.88
CA GLY A 84 13.07 5.95 8.18
C GLY A 84 12.00 6.72 7.40
N ASP A 85 10.76 6.23 7.35
CA ASP A 85 9.62 6.98 6.84
C ASP A 85 9.03 7.87 7.94
N LEU A 86 8.66 9.11 7.58
CA LEU A 86 7.97 10.06 8.44
C LEU A 86 6.44 10.00 8.26
N THR A 87 5.97 9.47 7.14
CA THR A 87 4.54 9.29 6.83
C THR A 87 4.25 7.89 6.31
N ALA A 88 2.97 7.51 6.31
CA ALA A 88 2.50 6.38 5.51
C ALA A 88 2.84 6.56 4.03
N TYR A 89 2.91 5.46 3.29
CA TYR A 89 3.04 5.44 1.84
C TYR A 89 1.66 5.46 1.20
N VAL A 90 1.28 6.60 0.65
CA VAL A 90 -0.05 6.82 0.06
C VAL A 90 0.05 6.61 -1.44
N VAL A 91 -0.89 5.86 -2.02
CA VAL A 91 -0.94 5.54 -3.45
C VAL A 91 -2.30 5.95 -4.00
N VAL A 92 -2.29 6.57 -5.18
CA VAL A 92 -3.48 6.86 -5.99
C VAL A 92 -3.27 6.32 -7.40
N ASP A 93 -4.35 5.92 -8.07
CA ASP A 93 -4.33 5.56 -9.47
C ASP A 93 -4.83 6.75 -10.31
N VAL A 94 -4.02 7.18 -11.28
CA VAL A 94 -4.33 8.30 -12.17
C VAL A 94 -4.08 7.84 -13.59
N HIS A 95 -5.15 7.75 -14.40
CA HIS A 95 -5.09 7.31 -15.80
C HIS A 95 -4.33 6.00 -16.04
N GLY A 96 -4.44 5.04 -15.10
CA GLY A 96 -3.76 3.74 -15.19
C GLY A 96 -2.33 3.72 -14.65
N VAL A 97 -1.81 4.85 -14.16
CA VAL A 97 -0.53 4.95 -13.45
C VAL A 97 -0.76 4.98 -11.95
N SER A 98 -0.14 4.09 -11.19
CA SER A 98 -0.15 4.15 -9.74
C SER A 98 0.94 5.11 -9.25
N ILE A 99 0.54 6.18 -8.57
CA ILE A 99 1.41 7.21 -8.01
C ILE A 99 1.47 7.03 -6.50
N GLY A 100 2.63 6.59 -6.01
CA GLY A 100 2.89 6.42 -4.59
C GLY A 100 3.80 7.50 -4.02
N VAL A 101 3.44 8.07 -2.87
CA VAL A 101 4.19 9.14 -2.21
C VAL A 101 4.37 8.86 -0.73
N ARG A 102 5.57 9.11 -0.20
CA ARG A 102 5.85 9.17 1.24
C ARG A 102 6.91 10.19 1.58
N ARG A 103 6.79 10.83 2.73
CA ARG A 103 7.89 11.60 3.32
C ARG A 103 8.81 10.66 4.08
N ARG A 104 10.11 10.73 3.79
CA ARG A 104 11.14 10.05 4.57
C ARG A 104 11.90 11.07 5.42
N THR A 105 12.73 10.56 6.32
CA THR A 105 13.59 11.38 7.19
C THR A 105 14.51 12.33 6.44
N ARG A 106 14.87 12.02 5.19
CA ARG A 106 15.82 12.80 4.39
C ARG A 106 15.25 13.40 3.10
N ASP A 107 14.13 12.89 2.61
CA ASP A 107 13.61 13.24 1.28
C ASP A 107 12.09 13.06 1.19
N LEU A 108 11.55 13.42 0.02
CA LEU A 108 10.23 12.99 -0.44
C LEU A 108 10.46 11.86 -1.46
N TYR A 109 9.87 10.69 -1.22
CA TYR A 109 9.91 9.59 -2.17
C TYR A 109 8.62 9.56 -2.97
N VAL A 110 8.75 9.62 -4.29
CA VAL A 110 7.68 9.45 -5.27
C VAL A 110 8.00 8.21 -6.10
N HIS A 111 7.02 7.34 -6.28
CA HIS A 111 7.09 6.15 -7.09
C HIS A 111 5.96 6.17 -8.10
N LEU A 112 6.28 5.87 -9.35
CA LEU A 112 5.35 5.84 -10.45
C LEU A 112 5.42 4.42 -11.02
N ASP A 113 4.33 3.70 -10.91
CA ASP A 113 4.21 2.32 -11.39
C ASP A 113 3.27 2.30 -12.59
N THR A 114 3.82 1.88 -13.73
CA THR A 114 3.14 1.80 -15.02
C THR A 114 2.79 0.37 -15.40
N THR A 115 2.90 -0.60 -14.48
CA THR A 115 2.65 -2.03 -14.78
C THR A 115 1.27 -2.29 -15.39
N GLU A 116 0.28 -1.45 -15.08
CA GLU A 116 -1.10 -1.54 -15.57
C GLU A 116 -1.41 -0.61 -16.76
N THR A 117 -0.42 0.13 -17.29
CA THR A 117 -0.58 0.97 -18.50
C THR A 117 0.32 0.46 -19.64
N PRO A 118 -0.14 0.55 -20.91
CA PRO A 118 0.73 0.29 -22.06
C PRO A 118 1.82 1.36 -22.27
N ASP A 119 1.80 2.45 -21.51
CA ASP A 119 2.78 3.53 -21.63
C ASP A 119 4.17 3.05 -21.21
N SER A 120 5.11 3.10 -22.15
CA SER A 120 6.51 2.74 -21.93
C SER A 120 7.37 3.92 -21.44
N VAL A 121 6.84 5.14 -21.50
CA VAL A 121 7.54 6.38 -21.11
C VAL A 121 6.58 7.25 -20.31
N LEU A 122 7.05 7.77 -19.18
CA LEU A 122 6.31 8.72 -18.35
C LEU A 122 7.10 10.04 -18.28
N ALA A 123 6.47 11.15 -18.66
CA ALA A 123 7.03 12.48 -18.46
C ALA A 123 6.62 12.98 -17.07
N VAL A 124 7.60 13.47 -16.29
CA VAL A 124 7.36 13.97 -14.93
C VAL A 124 8.00 15.33 -14.76
N GLU A 125 7.20 16.30 -14.33
CA GLU A 125 7.70 17.60 -13.93
C GLU A 125 7.87 17.66 -12.40
N VAL A 126 9.03 18.13 -11.94
CA VAL A 126 9.27 18.41 -10.52
C VAL A 126 9.62 19.87 -10.37
N ASN A 127 8.67 20.66 -9.87
CA ASN A 127 8.88 22.10 -9.71
C ASN A 127 9.39 22.43 -8.29
N GLY A 128 10.59 23.00 -8.22
CA GLY A 128 11.23 23.48 -6.99
C GLY A 128 11.50 24.99 -6.97
N GLY A 129 10.96 25.75 -7.93
CA GLY A 129 11.26 27.18 -8.13
C GLY A 129 11.42 27.62 -9.60
N GLY A 130 10.89 26.87 -10.57
CA GLY A 130 10.97 27.11 -12.01
C GLY A 130 10.59 25.83 -12.81
N GLU A 131 10.01 25.99 -14.00
CA GLU A 131 9.50 24.89 -14.85
C GLU A 131 10.65 24.13 -15.53
N THR A 132 10.76 22.83 -15.31
CA THR A 132 11.64 21.95 -16.09
C THR A 132 11.08 20.53 -16.09
N ASP A 133 10.58 20.08 -17.24
CA ASP A 133 10.20 18.69 -17.47
C ASP A 133 11.43 17.80 -17.56
N ILE A 134 11.41 16.66 -16.86
CA ILE A 134 12.46 15.64 -16.98
C ILE A 134 11.84 14.35 -17.53
N PRO A 135 12.19 13.92 -18.75
CA PRO A 135 11.85 12.57 -19.19
C PRO A 135 12.68 11.55 -18.40
N ILE A 136 12.01 10.53 -17.87
CA ILE A 136 12.65 9.35 -17.27
C ILE A 136 12.67 8.23 -18.31
N TRP A 137 13.88 7.81 -18.69
CA TRP A 137 14.18 6.77 -19.70
C TRP A 137 14.49 5.44 -19.02
#